data_AF-A0A831P1L3-F1
#
_entry.id   AF-A0A831P1L3-F1
#
_cell.length_a   1.000
_cell.length_b   1.000
_cell.length_c   1.000
_cell.angle_alpha   90.00
_cell.angle_beta   90.00
_cell.angle_gamma   90.00
#
_symmetry.space_group_name_H-M   'P 1'
#
loop_
_entity.id
_entity.type
_entity.pdbx_description
1 polymer ?
#
loop_
_entity_poly.entity_id
_entity_poly.type
_entity_poly.pdbx_seq_one_letter_code
_entity_poly.pdbx_strand_id
1 'polypeptide(L)'
;NLPSSLGWVTAPQTYAYYVNNQNGTGAYPNNTQKLTEDLVDLIDASVDFSNYDNDNDGYVDIVAIIHPGQGAEVTGSNDDIWSHKWGIVPKLTNDGVYVSNYTIQPEYISTVGDMTLGVFAHEFGHVFGLPDLYDIDYSSNGIGKYGIMGYGSWLGPQGKGGRPALPCAWSKIQLGFNTATNITVNTNSKQINDVKSTGEIYRLWTSGNIGDEYFLIENRQQAGYDSYLPGEGLFVWHIDDAKSENTQEWYPGLTNSIHFQVALEQADGLYELEHSNDLGDTNDAFPGGLSKTSFNAVSSTTSDSYTNGISFVAIENILSSSGVITADLNVGLAASIEDENTIPTQFELSQNYPNPFNPSTTINFYTPTDGHALLQVYNIAGQIVKTLLDGDVAAGQNLVQWDGTTDNGNEIASGIYLYRIAINDNSETKKMTLIK
;
A
#
# COMPACT_ATOMS: atom_id res chain seq x y z
N ASN A 1 11.59 9.17 -38.61
CA ASN A 1 11.76 10.56 -38.13
C ASN A 1 11.19 10.64 -36.74
N LEU A 2 12.03 10.77 -35.70
CA LEU A 2 11.51 10.95 -34.34
C LEU A 2 10.82 12.32 -34.26
N PRO A 3 9.68 12.48 -33.56
CA PRO A 3 9.08 13.77 -33.30
C PRO A 3 10.09 14.80 -32.77
N SER A 4 11.04 14.35 -31.93
CA SER A 4 12.12 15.18 -31.40
C SER A 4 13.05 15.77 -32.47
N SER A 5 13.11 15.19 -33.66
CA SER A 5 13.91 15.73 -34.78
C SER A 5 13.29 16.97 -35.43
N LEU A 6 12.00 17.24 -35.17
CA LEU A 6 11.34 18.48 -35.60
C LEU A 6 11.77 19.70 -34.78
N GLY A 7 12.39 19.48 -33.61
CA GLY A 7 12.69 20.53 -32.65
C GLY A 7 11.42 21.08 -31.99
N TRP A 8 11.51 22.30 -31.46
CA TRP A 8 10.36 22.98 -30.85
C TRP A 8 9.34 23.40 -31.90
N VAL A 9 8.09 22.99 -31.70
CA VAL A 9 6.95 23.38 -32.54
C VAL A 9 6.10 24.41 -31.82
N THR A 10 5.54 25.36 -32.57
CA THR A 10 4.69 26.43 -32.02
C THR A 10 3.23 26.10 -32.29
N ALA A 11 2.46 25.87 -31.22
CA ALA A 11 1.02 25.68 -31.30
C ALA A 11 0.31 26.96 -31.80
N PRO A 12 -0.88 26.86 -32.41
CA PRO A 12 -1.57 27.98 -33.05
C PRO A 12 -2.10 29.03 -32.05
N GLN A 13 -2.33 28.67 -30.78
CA GLN A 13 -2.78 29.59 -29.75
C GLN A 13 -1.64 29.95 -28.77
N THR A 14 -1.87 30.98 -27.96
CA THR A 14 -0.90 31.40 -26.93
C THR A 14 -0.86 30.40 -25.77
N TYR A 15 0.25 30.37 -25.03
CA TYR A 15 0.36 29.55 -23.81
C TYR A 15 -0.80 29.83 -22.84
N ALA A 16 -1.12 31.10 -22.59
CA ALA A 16 -2.24 31.50 -21.74
C ALA A 16 -3.61 30.98 -22.19
N TYR A 17 -3.83 30.77 -23.50
CA TYR A 17 -5.06 30.16 -24.01
C TYR A 17 -5.21 28.70 -23.55
N TYR A 18 -4.11 27.95 -23.56
CA TYR A 18 -4.09 26.54 -23.18
C TYR A 18 -4.02 26.34 -21.67
N VAL A 19 -3.38 27.23 -20.92
CA VAL A 19 -3.33 27.14 -19.45
C VAL A 19 -4.63 27.62 -18.80
N ASN A 20 -5.19 28.72 -19.34
CA ASN A 20 -6.49 29.27 -18.97
C ASN A 20 -6.68 29.51 -17.46
N ASN A 21 -5.63 29.92 -16.74
CA ASN A 21 -5.63 30.15 -15.29
C ASN A 21 -6.15 28.96 -14.46
N GLN A 22 -6.04 27.75 -15.03
CA GLN A 22 -6.52 26.49 -14.46
C GLN A 22 -5.50 25.39 -14.74
N ASN A 23 -4.21 25.73 -14.76
CA ASN A 23 -3.11 24.79 -14.95
C ASN A 23 -3.16 23.92 -16.22
N GLY A 24 -3.96 24.34 -17.20
CA GLY A 24 -4.24 23.54 -18.39
C GLY A 24 -5.22 22.39 -18.18
N THR A 25 -5.77 22.19 -16.98
CA THR A 25 -6.76 21.15 -16.66
C THR A 25 -8.20 21.65 -16.70
N GLY A 26 -8.40 22.89 -17.16
CA GLY A 26 -9.69 23.55 -17.25
C GLY A 26 -10.63 23.04 -18.35
N ALA A 27 -11.71 23.80 -18.59
CA ALA A 27 -12.72 23.45 -19.57
C ALA A 27 -12.21 23.50 -21.02
N TYR A 28 -12.49 22.45 -21.79
CA TYR A 28 -12.27 22.43 -23.23
C TYR A 28 -13.06 23.56 -23.94
N PRO A 29 -12.50 24.24 -24.96
CA PRO A 29 -11.22 23.99 -25.62
C PRO A 29 -10.03 24.76 -25.03
N ASN A 30 -10.19 25.45 -23.91
CA ASN A 30 -9.14 26.26 -23.31
C ASN A 30 -8.33 25.45 -22.29
N ASN A 31 -7.72 24.37 -22.77
CA ASN A 31 -7.00 23.41 -21.93
C ASN A 31 -5.92 22.65 -22.73
N THR A 32 -5.18 21.76 -22.06
CA THR A 32 -4.11 20.95 -22.67
C THR A 32 -4.63 19.85 -23.59
N GLN A 33 -5.89 19.41 -23.47
CA GLN A 33 -6.48 18.49 -24.46
C GLN A 33 -6.50 19.15 -25.85
N LYS A 34 -6.91 20.43 -25.92
CA LYS A 34 -6.89 21.17 -27.18
C LYS A 34 -5.47 21.44 -27.68
N LEU A 35 -4.52 21.70 -26.78
CA LEU A 35 -3.10 21.81 -27.13
C LEU A 35 -2.61 20.53 -27.82
N THR A 36 -2.91 19.37 -27.23
CA THR A 36 -2.54 18.07 -27.80
C THR A 36 -3.14 17.88 -29.18
N GLU A 37 -4.43 18.17 -29.38
CA GLU A 37 -5.07 18.10 -30.70
C GLU A 37 -4.39 18.99 -31.74
N ASP A 38 -4.09 20.24 -31.38
CA ASP A 38 -3.44 21.19 -32.28
C ASP A 38 -2.01 20.77 -32.62
N LEU A 39 -1.28 20.19 -31.66
CA LEU A 39 0.08 19.67 -31.89
C LEU A 39 0.07 18.45 -32.80
N VAL A 40 -0.88 17.53 -32.61
CA VAL A 40 -1.04 16.36 -33.49
C VAL A 40 -1.33 16.83 -34.92
N ASP A 41 -2.30 17.73 -35.12
CA ASP A 41 -2.62 18.30 -36.44
C ASP A 41 -1.39 18.94 -37.12
N LEU A 42 -0.54 19.61 -36.32
CA LEU A 42 0.63 20.32 -36.83
C LEU A 42 1.72 19.37 -37.33
N ILE A 43 1.90 18.20 -36.69
CA ILE A 43 3.01 17.29 -36.96
C ILE A 43 2.63 16.05 -37.77
N ASP A 44 1.34 15.75 -37.94
CA ASP A 44 0.80 14.57 -38.63
C ASP A 44 1.35 14.37 -40.05
N ALA A 45 1.59 15.45 -40.81
CA ALA A 45 2.20 15.32 -42.14
C ALA A 45 3.70 14.95 -42.11
N SER A 46 4.36 15.08 -40.96
CA SER A 46 5.82 14.91 -40.80
C SER A 46 6.22 13.74 -39.89
N VAL A 47 5.30 13.30 -39.04
CA VAL A 47 5.48 12.20 -38.09
C VAL A 47 4.55 11.08 -38.51
N ASP A 48 5.13 9.92 -38.80
CA ASP A 48 4.36 8.69 -38.99
C ASP A 48 4.06 8.09 -37.61
N PHE A 49 2.82 8.31 -37.15
CA PHE A 49 2.32 7.90 -35.85
C PHE A 49 2.15 6.39 -35.71
N SER A 50 2.03 5.65 -36.81
CA SER A 50 1.91 4.18 -36.76
C SER A 50 3.15 3.49 -36.18
N ASN A 51 4.30 4.17 -36.16
CA ASN A 51 5.51 3.68 -35.51
C ASN A 51 5.44 3.67 -33.98
N TYR A 52 4.39 4.24 -33.37
CA TYR A 52 4.23 4.37 -31.92
C TYR A 52 3.00 3.62 -31.39
N ASP A 53 2.37 2.80 -32.22
CA ASP A 53 1.40 1.77 -31.85
C ASP A 53 2.17 0.46 -31.69
N ASN A 54 2.75 0.23 -30.51
CA ASN A 54 3.72 -0.86 -30.34
C ASN A 54 3.05 -2.23 -30.18
N ASP A 55 1.77 -2.27 -29.82
CA ASP A 55 1.00 -3.51 -29.67
C ASP A 55 0.02 -3.78 -30.82
N ASN A 56 -0.09 -2.86 -31.79
CA ASN A 56 -0.94 -2.91 -32.98
C ASN A 56 -2.44 -2.93 -32.66
N ASP A 57 -2.86 -2.24 -31.59
CA ASP A 57 -4.27 -2.09 -31.24
C ASP A 57 -4.99 -0.97 -32.02
N GLY A 58 -4.23 -0.21 -32.82
CA GLY A 58 -4.70 0.91 -33.61
C GLY A 58 -4.57 2.26 -32.91
N TYR A 59 -3.94 2.33 -31.73
CA TYR A 59 -3.71 3.54 -30.97
C TYR A 59 -2.22 3.79 -30.75
N VAL A 60 -1.84 5.07 -30.74
CA VAL A 60 -0.52 5.48 -30.27
C VAL A 60 -0.47 5.26 -28.76
N ASP A 61 0.51 4.49 -28.28
CA ASP A 61 0.64 4.12 -26.86
C ASP A 61 0.64 5.36 -25.96
N ILE A 62 1.46 6.36 -26.31
CA ILE A 62 1.54 7.63 -25.59
C ILE A 62 2.12 8.75 -26.45
N VAL A 63 1.55 9.95 -26.31
CA VAL A 63 2.16 11.21 -26.77
C VAL A 63 2.71 11.96 -25.55
N ALA A 64 4.03 12.09 -25.46
CA ALA A 64 4.69 12.90 -24.42
C ALA A 64 4.97 14.31 -24.96
N ILE A 65 4.48 15.33 -24.25
CA ILE A 65 4.58 16.74 -24.62
C ILE A 65 5.50 17.44 -23.61
N ILE A 66 6.52 18.14 -24.11
CA ILE A 66 7.33 19.03 -23.29
C ILE A 66 6.91 20.47 -23.63
N HIS A 67 6.46 21.23 -22.64
CA HIS A 67 6.08 22.64 -22.82
C HIS A 67 7.19 23.58 -22.32
N PRO A 68 7.33 24.78 -22.91
CA PRO A 68 8.35 25.73 -22.46
C PRO A 68 8.05 26.23 -21.04
N GLY A 69 9.10 26.52 -20.27
CA GLY A 69 8.98 27.07 -18.92
C GLY A 69 8.96 26.02 -17.80
N GLN A 70 8.55 26.49 -16.62
CA GLN A 70 8.38 25.66 -15.41
C GLN A 70 6.97 25.06 -15.35
N GLY A 71 6.84 23.95 -14.65
CA GLY A 71 5.54 23.35 -14.34
C GLY A 71 4.92 23.98 -13.08
N ALA A 72 3.60 23.95 -12.99
CA ALA A 72 2.88 24.49 -11.84
C ALA A 72 3.15 23.73 -10.54
N GLU A 73 3.55 22.46 -10.63
CA GLU A 73 4.02 21.67 -9.48
C GLU A 73 5.28 22.27 -8.82
N VAL A 74 5.99 23.15 -9.53
CA VAL A 74 7.14 23.91 -9.00
C VAL A 74 6.77 25.34 -8.63
N THR A 75 5.99 26.03 -9.47
CA THR A 75 5.71 27.47 -9.29
C THR A 75 4.53 27.74 -8.37
N GLY A 76 3.62 26.77 -8.21
CA GLY A 76 2.32 26.94 -7.56
C GLY A 76 1.38 27.90 -8.29
N SER A 77 1.72 28.30 -9.53
CA SER A 77 0.96 29.28 -10.30
C SER A 77 -0.10 28.60 -11.15
N ASN A 78 -1.33 29.13 -11.12
CA ASN A 78 -2.40 28.69 -12.00
C ASN A 78 -2.17 29.07 -13.48
N ASP A 79 -1.19 29.94 -13.75
CA ASP A 79 -0.81 30.40 -15.08
C ASP A 79 0.26 29.53 -15.74
N ASP A 80 0.76 28.50 -15.04
CA ASP A 80 1.65 27.47 -15.59
C ASP A 80 0.90 26.15 -15.77
N ILE A 81 1.27 25.33 -16.76
CA ILE A 81 0.72 23.98 -16.92
C ILE A 81 1.21 23.12 -15.75
N TRP A 82 0.29 22.42 -15.07
CA TRP A 82 0.65 21.38 -14.10
C TRP A 82 0.95 20.10 -14.86
N SER A 83 2.03 19.39 -14.54
CA SER A 83 2.34 18.11 -15.20
C SER A 83 1.22 17.09 -14.99
N HIS A 84 0.72 16.46 -16.05
CA HIS A 84 -0.35 15.46 -15.94
C HIS A 84 -0.43 14.50 -17.12
N LYS A 85 -1.11 13.37 -16.90
CA LYS A 85 -1.63 12.48 -17.93
C LYS A 85 -3.13 12.70 -18.13
N TRP A 86 -3.57 12.84 -19.38
CA TRP A 86 -5.00 12.90 -19.70
C TRP A 86 -5.28 12.31 -21.08
N GLY A 87 -6.55 12.37 -21.49
CA GLY A 87 -7.02 11.85 -22.77
C GLY A 87 -7.65 12.95 -23.62
N ILE A 88 -7.66 12.75 -24.92
CA ILE A 88 -8.43 13.53 -25.89
C ILE A 88 -9.51 12.67 -26.51
N VAL A 89 -10.48 13.28 -27.20
CA VAL A 89 -11.34 12.51 -28.10
C VAL A 89 -10.43 11.84 -29.14
N PRO A 90 -10.48 10.50 -29.33
CA PRO A 90 -9.59 9.80 -30.23
C PRO A 90 -9.51 10.46 -31.61
N LYS A 91 -8.29 10.84 -32.00
CA LYS A 91 -8.01 11.60 -33.21
C LYS A 91 -7.27 10.70 -34.19
N LEU A 92 -7.92 10.40 -35.32
CA LEU A 92 -7.34 9.62 -36.40
C LEU A 92 -6.23 10.42 -37.10
N THR A 93 -5.05 9.83 -37.26
CA THR A 93 -3.91 10.40 -37.97
C THR A 93 -3.92 10.01 -39.45
N ASN A 94 -3.07 10.63 -40.26
CA ASN A 94 -2.91 10.26 -41.68
C ASN A 94 -2.35 8.84 -41.87
N ASP A 95 -1.77 8.25 -40.83
CA ASP A 95 -1.15 6.93 -40.82
C ASP A 95 -2.13 5.81 -40.43
N GLY A 96 -3.38 6.14 -40.14
CA GLY A 96 -4.45 5.15 -39.86
C GLY A 96 -4.54 4.68 -38.42
N VAL A 97 -3.79 5.29 -37.49
CA VAL A 97 -3.86 5.04 -36.04
C VAL A 97 -4.49 6.23 -35.30
N TYR A 98 -4.90 6.04 -34.05
CA TYR A 98 -5.53 7.06 -33.23
C TYR A 98 -4.60 7.58 -32.14
N VAL A 99 -4.58 8.90 -31.94
CA VAL A 99 -4.04 9.50 -30.71
C VAL A 99 -5.20 9.73 -29.74
N SER A 100 -5.10 9.18 -28.53
CA SER A 100 -6.16 9.28 -27.50
C SER A 100 -5.65 9.67 -26.12
N ASN A 101 -4.38 9.42 -25.81
CA ASN A 101 -3.78 9.75 -24.51
C ASN A 101 -2.52 10.60 -24.71
N TYR A 102 -2.28 11.49 -23.76
CA TYR A 102 -1.05 12.26 -23.70
C TYR A 102 -0.59 12.41 -22.25
N THR A 103 0.69 12.73 -22.14
CA THR A 103 1.30 13.21 -20.91
C THR A 103 2.05 14.50 -21.22
N ILE A 104 2.05 15.45 -20.28
CA ILE A 104 2.66 16.77 -20.49
C ILE A 104 3.53 17.16 -19.29
N GLN A 105 4.73 17.68 -19.57
CA GLN A 105 5.74 18.07 -18.57
C GLN A 105 6.47 19.36 -18.96
N PRO A 106 7.08 20.06 -17.99
CA PRO A 106 7.83 21.28 -18.27
C PRO A 106 9.22 21.02 -18.86
N GLU A 107 9.78 22.08 -19.44
CA GLU A 107 11.13 22.11 -20.00
C GLU A 107 12.22 22.07 -18.92
N TYR A 108 11.97 22.70 -17.76
CA TYR A 108 12.94 22.81 -16.68
C TYR A 108 12.28 23.01 -15.31
N ILE A 109 13.06 22.78 -14.24
CA ILE A 109 12.60 22.95 -12.86
C ILE A 109 12.79 24.39 -12.41
N SER A 110 14.01 24.92 -12.49
CA SER A 110 14.33 26.29 -12.08
C SER A 110 14.97 27.12 -13.19
N THR A 111 15.82 26.50 -14.02
CA THR A 111 16.49 27.17 -15.14
C THR A 111 16.68 26.20 -16.29
N VAL A 112 16.59 26.70 -17.53
CA VAL A 112 16.79 25.89 -18.74
C VAL A 112 17.99 24.94 -18.60
N GLY A 113 17.72 23.64 -18.77
CA GLY A 113 18.73 22.57 -18.67
C GLY A 113 18.85 21.90 -17.30
N ASP A 114 18.06 22.28 -16.29
CA ASP A 114 18.06 21.65 -14.95
C ASP A 114 16.94 20.64 -14.71
N MET A 115 16.22 20.23 -15.76
CA MET A 115 15.15 19.24 -15.66
C MET A 115 15.67 17.89 -15.18
N THR A 116 14.88 17.21 -14.35
CA THR A 116 15.20 15.89 -13.81
C THR A 116 14.16 14.85 -14.20
N LEU A 117 14.35 13.61 -13.74
CA LEU A 117 13.54 12.47 -14.13
C LEU A 117 12.23 12.34 -13.34
N GLY A 118 12.18 12.90 -12.13
CA GLY A 118 11.13 12.62 -11.15
C GLY A 118 9.71 12.82 -11.66
N VAL A 119 9.42 14.02 -12.16
CA VAL A 119 8.10 14.38 -12.71
C VAL A 119 7.76 13.51 -13.92
N PHE A 120 8.69 13.33 -14.86
CA PHE A 120 8.47 12.43 -16.01
C PHE A 120 8.18 10.99 -15.58
N ALA A 121 8.92 10.45 -14.62
CA ALA A 121 8.75 9.08 -14.16
C ALA A 121 7.41 8.87 -13.45
N HIS A 122 6.95 9.85 -12.68
CA HIS A 122 5.63 9.85 -12.05
C HIS A 122 4.51 9.82 -13.09
N GLU A 123 4.57 10.73 -14.06
CA GLU A 123 3.56 10.82 -15.12
C GLU A 123 3.52 9.58 -16.03
N PHE A 124 4.68 8.99 -16.31
CA PHE A 124 4.74 7.69 -17.00
C PHE A 124 4.13 6.56 -16.17
N GLY A 125 4.12 6.66 -14.84
CA GLY A 125 3.37 5.75 -13.98
C GLY A 125 1.88 5.74 -14.33
N HIS A 126 1.27 6.91 -14.52
CA HIS A 126 -0.13 7.02 -14.97
C HIS A 126 -0.36 6.52 -16.39
N VAL A 127 0.62 6.70 -17.28
CA VAL A 127 0.57 6.13 -18.63
C VAL A 127 0.47 4.60 -18.55
N PHE A 128 1.18 3.98 -17.62
CA PHE A 128 1.10 2.54 -17.37
C PHE A 128 -0.04 2.11 -16.43
N GLY A 129 -0.97 3.01 -16.11
CA GLY A 129 -2.20 2.69 -15.39
C GLY A 129 -2.13 2.77 -13.86
N LEU A 130 -1.06 3.33 -13.28
CA LEU A 130 -1.01 3.56 -11.84
C LEU A 130 -1.82 4.81 -11.42
N PRO A 131 -2.52 4.77 -10.28
CA PRO A 131 -3.11 5.96 -9.67
C PRO A 131 -2.06 6.77 -8.90
N ASP A 132 -2.43 7.99 -8.52
CA ASP A 132 -1.74 8.73 -7.46
C ASP A 132 -1.89 7.98 -6.13
N LEU A 133 -0.79 7.89 -5.39
CA LEU A 133 -0.72 7.28 -4.05
C LEU A 133 -0.30 8.30 -2.97
N TYR A 134 -0.05 9.56 -3.34
CA TYR A 134 -0.28 10.66 -2.41
C TYR A 134 -1.78 10.94 -2.33
N ASP A 135 -2.18 11.64 -1.29
CA ASP A 135 -3.57 12.02 -1.11
C ASP A 135 -3.90 13.29 -1.92
N ILE A 136 -4.74 13.11 -2.93
CA ILE A 136 -5.09 14.14 -3.92
C ILE A 136 -6.00 15.24 -3.35
N ASP A 137 -6.58 15.07 -2.17
CA ASP A 137 -7.30 16.14 -1.48
C ASP A 137 -6.41 16.92 -0.49
N TYR A 138 -5.16 16.49 -0.34
CA TYR A 138 -4.12 17.08 0.50
C TYR A 138 -4.44 17.09 2.00
N SER A 139 -5.32 16.20 2.47
CA SER A 139 -5.57 16.03 3.90
C SER A 139 -4.48 15.20 4.59
N SER A 140 -3.76 14.36 3.84
CA SER A 140 -2.60 13.58 4.28
C SER A 140 -1.44 13.58 3.25
N ASN A 141 -0.37 12.82 3.50
CA ASN A 141 0.76 12.63 2.59
C ASN A 141 0.74 11.28 1.84
N GLY A 142 -0.32 10.47 1.99
CA GLY A 142 -0.46 9.14 1.40
C GLY A 142 0.75 8.24 1.70
N ILE A 143 1.37 7.64 0.67
CA ILE A 143 2.56 6.79 0.85
C ILE A 143 3.89 7.56 1.06
N GLY A 144 3.84 8.89 1.22
CA GLY A 144 5.01 9.73 1.43
C GLY A 144 6.05 9.63 0.31
N LYS A 145 7.34 9.72 0.68
CA LYS A 145 8.48 9.62 -0.25
C LYS A 145 8.86 8.18 -0.62
N TYR A 146 8.12 7.17 -0.17
CA TYR A 146 8.50 5.77 -0.34
C TYR A 146 8.09 5.16 -1.68
N GLY A 147 7.36 5.88 -2.54
CA GLY A 147 7.04 5.41 -3.89
C GLY A 147 6.94 6.53 -4.92
N ILE A 148 7.21 6.20 -6.18
CA ILE A 148 7.15 7.18 -7.30
C ILE A 148 5.77 7.83 -7.46
N MET A 149 4.70 7.09 -7.16
CA MET A 149 3.32 7.58 -7.24
C MET A 149 2.89 8.40 -6.00
N GLY A 150 3.76 8.53 -4.99
CA GLY A 150 3.61 9.50 -3.91
C GLY A 150 4.57 10.68 -4.12
N TYR A 151 5.12 11.20 -3.02
CA TYR A 151 6.14 12.26 -3.05
C TYR A 151 7.55 11.76 -3.42
N GLY A 152 7.71 10.47 -3.72
CA GLY A 152 8.99 9.86 -4.11
C GLY A 152 9.54 10.40 -5.43
N SER A 153 8.70 11.01 -6.27
CA SER A 153 9.09 11.72 -7.50
C SER A 153 10.05 12.88 -7.24
N TRP A 154 10.02 13.49 -6.05
CA TRP A 154 10.88 14.62 -5.68
C TRP A 154 12.24 14.22 -5.10
N LEU A 155 12.49 12.92 -4.91
CA LEU A 155 13.75 12.46 -4.32
C LEU A 155 14.98 12.75 -5.20
N GLY A 156 16.11 12.91 -4.53
CA GLY A 156 17.40 13.16 -5.16
C GLY A 156 18.09 14.43 -4.68
N PRO A 157 19.21 14.78 -5.33
CA PRO A 157 19.96 15.98 -4.98
C PRO A 157 19.04 17.21 -4.95
N GLN A 158 19.09 17.96 -3.84
CA GLN A 158 18.31 19.18 -3.63
C GLN A 158 16.78 18.99 -3.61
N GLY A 159 16.27 17.76 -3.55
CA GLY A 159 14.82 17.50 -3.55
C GLY A 159 14.15 17.83 -4.88
N LYS A 160 14.88 17.69 -5.98
CA LYS A 160 14.43 18.07 -7.32
C LYS A 160 14.11 16.87 -8.22
N GLY A 161 13.93 15.66 -7.71
CA GLY A 161 13.59 14.49 -8.56
C GLY A 161 14.74 13.93 -9.41
N GLY A 162 16.00 14.21 -9.04
CA GLY A 162 17.18 13.67 -9.73
C GLY A 162 17.46 12.19 -9.45
N ARG A 163 16.87 11.64 -8.38
CA ARG A 163 16.90 10.22 -8.02
C ARG A 163 15.56 9.84 -7.39
N PRO A 164 14.49 9.75 -8.19
CA PRO A 164 13.18 9.46 -7.65
C PRO A 164 13.13 8.05 -7.05
N ALA A 165 12.23 7.84 -6.09
CA ALA A 165 11.98 6.52 -5.52
C ALA A 165 11.59 5.52 -6.61
N LEU A 166 11.99 4.27 -6.47
CA LEU A 166 11.35 3.19 -7.23
C LEU A 166 9.87 3.07 -6.85
N PRO A 167 9.02 2.47 -7.73
CA PRO A 167 7.63 2.15 -7.38
C PRO A 167 7.55 1.33 -6.08
N CYS A 168 6.53 1.50 -5.25
CA CYS A 168 6.32 0.66 -4.05
C CYS A 168 5.95 -0.78 -4.46
N ALA A 169 5.94 -1.72 -3.51
CA ALA A 169 5.63 -3.13 -3.76
C ALA A 169 4.35 -3.32 -4.59
N TRP A 170 3.26 -2.64 -4.21
CA TRP A 170 1.98 -2.70 -4.92
C TRP A 170 2.11 -2.19 -6.36
N SER A 171 2.69 -1.01 -6.56
CA SER A 171 2.90 -0.46 -7.91
C SER A 171 3.78 -1.35 -8.79
N LYS A 172 4.83 -1.99 -8.24
CA LYS A 172 5.67 -2.93 -9.00
C LYS A 172 4.86 -4.15 -9.50
N ILE A 173 3.91 -4.62 -8.69
CA ILE A 173 3.03 -5.74 -9.03
C ILE A 173 2.01 -5.33 -10.09
N GLN A 174 1.36 -4.17 -9.93
CA GLN A 174 0.39 -3.66 -10.91
C GLN A 174 1.02 -3.45 -12.30
N LEU A 175 2.27 -2.99 -12.34
CA LEU A 175 3.05 -2.84 -13.57
C LEU A 175 3.58 -4.16 -14.14
N GLY A 176 3.44 -5.28 -13.43
CA GLY A 176 3.98 -6.57 -13.83
C GLY A 176 5.52 -6.66 -13.78
N PHE A 177 6.20 -5.70 -13.14
CA PHE A 177 7.67 -5.74 -12.96
C PHE A 177 8.08 -6.80 -11.95
N ASN A 178 7.21 -7.08 -10.98
CA ASN A 178 7.42 -8.07 -9.93
C ASN A 178 6.14 -8.86 -9.67
N THR A 179 6.29 -10.03 -9.05
CA THR A 179 5.18 -10.81 -8.52
C THR A 179 5.37 -11.01 -7.02
N ALA A 180 4.27 -11.09 -6.27
CA ALA A 180 4.34 -11.42 -4.86
C ALA A 180 4.37 -12.93 -4.65
N THR A 181 5.26 -13.41 -3.78
CA THR A 181 5.19 -14.77 -3.25
C THR A 181 4.26 -14.78 -2.04
N ASN A 182 3.14 -15.51 -2.14
CA ASN A 182 2.19 -15.63 -1.04
C ASN A 182 2.73 -16.57 0.04
N ILE A 183 2.85 -16.08 1.28
CA ILE A 183 3.19 -16.90 2.43
C ILE A 183 1.94 -17.65 2.88
N THR A 184 1.92 -18.97 2.71
CA THR A 184 0.77 -19.82 3.05
C THR A 184 0.88 -20.48 4.42
N VAL A 185 2.09 -20.52 4.98
CA VAL A 185 2.43 -21.17 6.26
C VAL A 185 3.46 -20.32 6.99
N ASN A 186 3.47 -20.38 8.32
CA ASN A 186 4.43 -19.65 9.13
C ASN A 186 5.87 -20.06 8.74
N THR A 187 6.67 -19.08 8.36
CA THR A 187 8.02 -19.28 7.81
C THR A 187 9.04 -18.60 8.71
N ASN A 188 9.89 -19.40 9.37
CA ASN A 188 10.92 -18.86 10.26
C ASN A 188 12.20 -18.48 9.50
N SER A 189 12.87 -17.43 9.96
CA SER A 189 14.20 -16.99 9.52
C SER A 189 14.28 -16.79 8.00
N LYS A 190 13.22 -16.23 7.41
CA LYS A 190 13.15 -15.91 5.99
C LYS A 190 14.13 -14.79 5.67
N GLN A 191 15.05 -15.05 4.74
CA GLN A 191 15.91 -14.00 4.17
C GLN A 191 15.14 -13.24 3.09
N ILE A 192 15.21 -11.92 3.16
CA ILE A 192 14.56 -10.97 2.27
C ILE A 192 15.64 -10.01 1.78
N ASN A 193 16.11 -10.21 0.54
CA ASN A 193 17.15 -9.37 -0.05
C ASN A 193 16.57 -8.02 -0.49
N ASP A 194 17.44 -7.04 -0.74
CA ASP A 194 17.00 -5.78 -1.36
C ASP A 194 16.25 -6.10 -2.66
N VAL A 195 15.02 -5.60 -2.78
CA VAL A 195 14.11 -5.87 -3.91
C VAL A 195 14.76 -5.48 -5.24
N LYS A 196 15.69 -4.52 -5.24
CA LYS A 196 16.47 -4.13 -6.42
C LYS A 196 17.37 -5.25 -6.95
N SER A 197 17.75 -6.20 -6.11
CA SER A 197 18.67 -7.30 -6.45
C SER A 197 17.96 -8.60 -6.84
N THR A 198 16.83 -8.91 -6.19
CA THR A 198 16.12 -10.19 -6.39
C THR A 198 14.70 -10.04 -6.91
N GLY A 199 14.11 -8.85 -6.79
CA GLY A 199 12.70 -8.62 -7.09
C GLY A 199 11.73 -9.25 -6.09
N GLU A 200 12.22 -9.70 -4.92
CA GLU A 200 11.42 -10.40 -3.92
C GLU A 200 10.41 -9.47 -3.23
N ILE A 201 9.14 -9.84 -3.33
CA ILE A 201 8.02 -9.26 -2.57
C ILE A 201 7.24 -10.43 -1.98
N TYR A 202 6.85 -10.33 -0.71
CA TYR A 202 6.06 -11.36 -0.04
C TYR A 202 4.69 -10.81 0.34
N ARG A 203 3.65 -11.62 0.11
CA ARG A 203 2.27 -11.32 0.51
C ARG A 203 1.92 -12.13 1.76
N LEU A 204 1.36 -11.46 2.75
CA LEU A 204 0.94 -12.06 4.02
C LEU A 204 -0.53 -11.72 4.27
N TRP A 205 -1.31 -12.73 4.64
CA TRP A 205 -2.70 -12.55 5.05
C TRP A 205 -3.18 -13.69 5.95
N THR A 206 -4.34 -13.54 6.59
CA THR A 206 -4.91 -14.51 7.53
C THR A 206 -4.98 -15.92 6.94
N SER A 207 -4.37 -16.87 7.64
CA SER A 207 -4.18 -18.27 7.27
C SER A 207 -3.57 -18.48 5.88
N GLY A 208 -2.82 -17.49 5.39
CA GLY A 208 -2.23 -17.51 4.06
C GLY A 208 -3.23 -17.34 2.91
N ASN A 209 -4.47 -16.95 3.21
CA ASN A 209 -5.55 -16.86 2.22
C ASN A 209 -5.33 -15.71 1.23
N ILE A 210 -5.89 -15.87 0.03
CA ILE A 210 -5.97 -14.79 -0.96
C ILE A 210 -7.28 -14.04 -0.73
N GLY A 211 -7.20 -12.71 -0.80
CA GLY A 211 -8.31 -11.78 -0.64
C GLY A 211 -7.84 -10.37 -0.99
N ASP A 212 -8.79 -9.43 -0.96
CA ASP A 212 -8.57 -8.05 -1.40
C ASP A 212 -7.78 -7.22 -0.36
N GLU A 213 -7.85 -7.61 0.92
CA GLU A 213 -7.06 -7.03 2.00
C GLU A 213 -5.83 -7.91 2.31
N TYR A 214 -4.64 -7.31 2.40
CA TYR A 214 -3.38 -8.03 2.70
C TYR A 214 -2.21 -7.11 3.02
N PHE A 215 -1.13 -7.70 3.55
CA PHE A 215 0.15 -7.01 3.68
C PHE A 215 1.11 -7.46 2.56
N LEU A 216 1.81 -6.50 1.95
CA LEU A 216 2.98 -6.75 1.13
C LEU A 216 4.23 -6.31 1.89
N ILE A 217 5.29 -7.12 1.83
CA ILE A 217 6.58 -6.73 2.39
C ILE A 217 7.67 -6.77 1.33
N GLU A 218 8.54 -5.77 1.39
CA GLU A 218 9.75 -5.69 0.57
C GLU A 218 10.90 -5.07 1.38
N ASN A 219 12.10 -5.58 1.20
CA ASN A 219 13.29 -4.95 1.74
C ASN A 219 13.84 -3.96 0.71
N ARG A 220 14.08 -2.72 1.12
CA ARG A 220 14.68 -1.68 0.28
C ARG A 220 15.82 -0.99 1.04
N GLN A 221 16.97 -0.96 0.38
CA GLN A 221 18.18 -0.29 0.87
C GLN A 221 18.38 1.05 0.16
N GLN A 222 19.02 2.04 0.82
CA GLN A 222 19.37 3.35 0.27
C GLN A 222 20.51 3.24 -0.77
N ALA A 223 20.23 2.59 -1.88
CA ALA A 223 21.17 2.34 -2.97
C ALA A 223 20.53 2.63 -4.34
N GLY A 224 21.36 2.98 -5.33
CA GLY A 224 20.88 3.28 -6.68
C GLY A 224 19.93 4.48 -6.70
N TYR A 225 18.74 4.29 -7.27
CA TYR A 225 17.67 5.30 -7.30
C TYR A 225 17.04 5.55 -5.92
N ASP A 226 17.02 4.54 -5.04
CA ASP A 226 16.51 4.64 -3.67
C ASP A 226 17.49 5.33 -2.70
N SER A 227 18.64 5.84 -3.17
CA SER A 227 19.68 6.41 -2.29
C SER A 227 19.26 7.66 -1.51
N TYR A 228 18.05 8.17 -1.74
CA TYR A 228 17.47 9.32 -1.05
C TYR A 228 16.14 8.98 -0.35
N LEU A 229 15.76 7.69 -0.26
CA LEU A 229 14.61 7.29 0.56
C LEU A 229 14.77 7.81 1.99
N PRO A 230 13.71 8.21 2.69
CA PRO A 230 13.84 8.71 4.05
C PRO A 230 14.38 7.67 5.05
N GLY A 231 14.07 6.39 4.82
CA GLY A 231 14.55 5.24 5.59
C GLY A 231 14.88 4.04 4.72
N GLU A 232 15.57 3.06 5.28
CA GLU A 232 15.85 1.75 4.67
C GLU A 232 15.52 0.60 5.61
N GLY A 233 15.22 -0.56 5.03
CA GLY A 233 14.85 -1.77 5.75
C GLY A 233 13.68 -2.48 5.09
N LEU A 234 12.94 -3.23 5.89
CA LEU A 234 11.69 -3.87 5.53
C LEU A 234 10.55 -2.85 5.61
N PHE A 235 9.91 -2.60 4.48
CA PHE A 235 8.66 -1.87 4.41
C PHE A 235 7.49 -2.85 4.43
N VAL A 236 6.44 -2.48 5.16
CA VAL A 236 5.20 -3.23 5.28
C VAL A 236 4.08 -2.36 4.71
N TRP A 237 3.46 -2.82 3.64
CA TRP A 237 2.39 -2.11 2.95
C TRP A 237 1.06 -2.79 3.26
N HIS A 238 0.08 -2.08 3.79
CA HIS A 238 -1.28 -2.59 3.98
C HIS A 238 -2.12 -2.19 2.77
N ILE A 239 -2.62 -3.21 2.08
CA ILE A 239 -3.36 -3.07 0.83
C ILE A 239 -4.82 -3.45 1.07
N ASP A 240 -5.74 -2.66 0.51
CA ASP A 240 -7.12 -3.08 0.27
C ASP A 240 -7.49 -2.79 -1.20
N ASP A 241 -7.46 -3.84 -2.02
CA ASP A 241 -7.80 -3.77 -3.45
C ASP A 241 -9.31 -3.48 -3.69
N ALA A 242 -10.15 -3.50 -2.66
CA ALA A 242 -11.54 -3.03 -2.76
C ALA A 242 -11.65 -1.50 -2.80
N LYS A 243 -10.59 -0.77 -2.39
CA LYS A 243 -10.47 0.69 -2.55
C LYS A 243 -9.95 1.04 -3.95
N SER A 244 -10.33 2.20 -4.44
CA SER A 244 -9.91 2.70 -5.76
C SER A 244 -9.10 4.00 -5.71
N GLU A 245 -8.83 4.52 -4.51
CA GLU A 245 -8.17 5.81 -4.29
C GLU A 245 -7.43 5.82 -2.94
N ASN A 246 -6.54 6.81 -2.78
CA ASN A 246 -5.69 6.98 -1.60
C ASN A 246 -6.00 8.26 -0.81
N THR A 247 -7.30 8.60 -0.70
CA THR A 247 -7.83 9.86 -0.11
C THR A 247 -8.50 9.69 1.25
N GLN A 248 -8.32 8.53 1.87
CA GLN A 248 -8.98 8.18 3.13
C GLN A 248 -7.94 7.69 4.11
N GLU A 249 -7.40 8.56 4.94
CA GLU A 249 -6.35 8.28 5.89
C GLU A 249 -6.91 7.65 7.17
N TRP A 250 -6.42 6.46 7.53
CA TRP A 250 -6.79 5.80 8.78
C TRP A 250 -5.70 5.95 9.83
N TYR A 251 -6.09 6.28 11.05
CA TYR A 251 -5.23 6.21 12.23
C TYR A 251 -6.07 5.93 13.48
N PRO A 252 -5.45 5.51 14.61
CA PRO A 252 -6.17 5.15 15.82
C PRO A 252 -7.16 6.23 16.28
N GLY A 253 -8.44 5.85 16.40
CA GLY A 253 -9.54 6.73 16.76
C GLY A 253 -10.52 7.02 15.62
N LEU A 254 -10.17 6.68 14.38
CA LEU A 254 -11.07 6.73 13.22
C LEU A 254 -11.79 5.40 12.98
N THR A 255 -12.90 5.48 12.24
CA THR A 255 -13.62 4.29 11.80
C THR A 255 -12.86 3.61 10.67
N ASN A 256 -12.69 2.29 10.75
CA ASN A 256 -11.93 1.53 9.77
C ASN A 256 -12.52 1.52 8.35
N SER A 257 -13.71 2.10 8.11
CA SER A 257 -14.22 2.31 6.75
C SER A 257 -13.45 3.38 5.96
N ILE A 258 -12.72 4.24 6.67
CA ILE A 258 -11.84 5.28 6.12
C ILE A 258 -10.44 4.69 6.19
N HIS A 259 -9.85 4.33 5.06
CA HIS A 259 -8.47 3.85 4.93
C HIS A 259 -8.03 3.87 3.45
N PHE A 260 -6.71 3.93 3.26
CA PHE A 260 -6.06 4.00 1.96
C PHE A 260 -6.16 2.69 1.18
N GLN A 261 -6.12 2.77 -0.15
CA GLN A 261 -5.88 1.59 -0.97
C GLN A 261 -4.49 1.01 -0.70
N VAL A 262 -3.48 1.88 -0.53
CA VAL A 262 -2.10 1.52 -0.25
C VAL A 262 -1.60 2.39 0.90
N ALA A 263 -1.45 1.79 2.09
CA ALA A 263 -0.85 2.43 3.25
C ALA A 263 0.57 1.89 3.51
N LEU A 264 1.43 2.72 4.08
CA LEU A 264 2.70 2.28 4.65
C LEU A 264 2.54 2.14 6.16
N GLU A 265 2.79 0.96 6.70
CA GLU A 265 2.76 0.74 8.14
C GLU A 265 4.04 1.29 8.78
N GLN A 266 3.97 2.50 9.33
CA GLN A 266 5.10 3.20 9.95
C GLN A 266 5.55 2.50 11.23
N ALA A 267 6.81 2.08 11.34
CA ALA A 267 7.27 1.22 12.46
C ALA A 267 7.23 1.88 13.86
N ASP A 268 7.19 3.20 13.93
CA ASP A 268 7.11 3.94 15.19
C ASP A 268 5.67 4.16 15.70
N GLY A 269 4.67 3.99 14.83
CA GLY A 269 3.25 4.23 15.11
C GLY A 269 2.90 5.69 15.36
N LEU A 270 3.62 6.62 14.75
CA LEU A 270 3.30 8.05 14.81
C LEU A 270 2.31 8.50 13.74
N TYR A 271 2.11 7.71 12.66
CA TYR A 271 1.17 7.98 11.58
C TYR A 271 1.39 9.38 10.96
N GLU A 272 2.65 9.79 10.83
CA GLU A 272 3.01 11.13 10.35
C GLU A 272 2.62 11.38 8.90
N LEU A 273 2.54 10.32 8.09
CA LEU A 273 2.04 10.40 6.73
C LEU A 273 0.54 10.72 6.72
N GLU A 274 -0.25 10.03 7.53
CA GLU A 274 -1.69 10.25 7.67
C GLU A 274 -2.01 11.62 8.30
N HIS A 275 -1.17 12.10 9.23
CA HIS A 275 -1.36 13.41 9.87
C HIS A 275 -0.80 14.59 9.06
N SER A 276 -0.21 14.34 7.89
CA SER A 276 0.51 15.34 7.09
C SER A 276 1.64 16.05 7.86
N ASN A 277 2.27 15.37 8.82
CA ASN A 277 3.33 15.95 9.65
C ASN A 277 4.69 15.94 8.94
N ASP A 278 4.98 14.88 8.18
CA ASP A 278 6.16 14.79 7.32
C ASP A 278 5.94 13.86 6.10
N LEU A 279 6.97 13.71 5.28
CA LEU A 279 6.93 12.89 4.06
C LEU A 279 7.65 11.54 4.24
N GLY A 280 7.85 11.11 5.49
CA GLY A 280 8.56 9.91 5.90
C GLY A 280 9.95 10.19 6.48
N ASP A 281 10.41 9.25 7.32
CA ASP A 281 11.70 9.32 8.02
C ASP A 281 12.42 7.96 8.17
N THR A 282 13.46 7.90 9.01
CA THR A 282 14.21 6.64 9.24
C THR A 282 13.47 5.63 10.12
N ASN A 283 12.47 6.06 10.87
CA ASN A 283 11.72 5.31 11.87
C ASN A 283 10.49 4.61 11.29
N ASP A 284 10.11 4.90 10.05
CA ASP A 284 9.03 4.21 9.34
C ASP A 284 9.35 2.76 8.94
N ALA A 285 10.63 2.45 8.70
CA ALA A 285 11.05 1.11 8.25
C ALA A 285 11.33 0.15 9.41
N PHE A 286 11.26 -1.17 9.16
CA PHE A 286 11.66 -2.21 10.11
C PHE A 286 13.02 -2.85 9.73
N PRO A 287 14.00 -2.99 10.63
CA PRO A 287 13.98 -2.47 11.98
C PRO A 287 14.23 -0.96 12.05
N GLY A 288 14.71 -0.35 10.95
CA GLY A 288 14.85 1.10 10.79
C GLY A 288 15.66 1.79 11.87
N GLY A 289 15.42 3.10 12.04
CA GLY A 289 16.10 3.96 13.01
C GLY A 289 15.83 3.58 14.48
N LEU A 290 14.67 2.98 14.76
CA LEU A 290 14.25 2.60 16.11
C LEU A 290 14.58 1.15 16.49
N SER A 291 15.19 0.38 15.59
CA SER A 291 15.46 -1.04 15.79
C SER A 291 14.20 -1.86 16.15
N LYS A 292 13.07 -1.57 15.51
CA LYS A 292 11.78 -2.26 15.75
C LYS A 292 11.81 -3.66 15.14
N THR A 293 11.83 -4.69 15.97
CA THR A 293 12.00 -6.07 15.51
C THR A 293 10.70 -6.82 15.28
N SER A 294 9.54 -6.17 15.40
CA SER A 294 8.23 -6.82 15.31
C SER A 294 7.13 -5.92 14.73
N PHE A 295 6.30 -6.50 13.85
CA PHE A 295 5.03 -5.95 13.37
C PHE A 295 3.94 -7.00 13.60
N ASN A 296 3.00 -6.73 14.50
CA ASN A 296 1.94 -7.66 14.89
C ASN A 296 0.72 -6.90 15.47
N ALA A 297 -0.31 -7.62 15.91
CA ALA A 297 -1.56 -7.04 16.42
C ALA A 297 -1.41 -6.17 17.69
N VAL A 298 -0.26 -6.20 18.37
CA VAL A 298 0.04 -5.38 19.55
C VAL A 298 1.23 -4.44 19.35
N SER A 299 1.76 -4.35 18.13
CA SER A 299 2.73 -3.33 17.77
C SER A 299 2.11 -1.93 17.81
N SER A 300 2.95 -0.90 17.84
CA SER A 300 2.50 0.51 17.82
C SER A 300 1.65 0.81 16.59
N THR A 301 2.01 0.19 15.47
CA THR A 301 1.18 0.08 14.28
C THR A 301 0.74 -1.38 14.17
N THR A 302 -0.57 -1.60 14.20
CA THR A 302 -1.15 -2.93 14.35
C THR A 302 -1.25 -3.65 13.02
N SER A 303 -1.02 -4.96 13.01
CA SER A 303 -1.33 -5.80 11.84
C SER A 303 -2.82 -6.18 11.73
N ASP A 304 -3.72 -5.45 12.37
CA ASP A 304 -5.15 -5.75 12.34
C ASP A 304 -5.75 -5.46 10.95
N SER A 305 -6.76 -6.23 10.57
CA SER A 305 -7.59 -5.95 9.41
C SER A 305 -8.45 -4.71 9.68
N TYR A 306 -8.64 -3.90 8.65
CA TYR A 306 -9.60 -2.81 8.65
C TYR A 306 -11.02 -3.32 8.96
N THR A 307 -11.41 -4.48 8.44
CA THR A 307 -12.81 -4.94 8.51
C THR A 307 -13.08 -6.02 9.54
N ASN A 308 -12.12 -6.93 9.79
CA ASN A 308 -12.38 -8.18 10.52
C ASN A 308 -11.61 -8.32 11.85
N GLY A 309 -10.95 -7.25 12.32
CA GLY A 309 -10.16 -7.28 13.55
C GLY A 309 -8.82 -7.98 13.34
N ILE A 310 -8.37 -8.80 14.29
CA ILE A 310 -7.01 -9.37 14.26
C ILE A 310 -6.78 -10.24 13.01
N SER A 311 -5.77 -9.88 12.18
CA SER A 311 -5.44 -10.62 10.96
C SER A 311 -4.59 -11.88 11.20
N PHE A 312 -3.95 -11.99 12.37
CA PHE A 312 -2.91 -12.98 12.69
C PHE A 312 -1.63 -12.90 11.85
N VAL A 313 -1.50 -11.88 11.01
CA VAL A 313 -0.21 -11.58 10.38
C VAL A 313 0.73 -11.05 11.46
N ALA A 314 1.92 -11.64 11.56
CA ALA A 314 2.98 -11.14 12.41
C ALA A 314 4.33 -11.33 11.75
N ILE A 315 5.13 -10.28 11.73
CA ILE A 315 6.51 -10.30 11.26
C ILE A 315 7.37 -10.12 12.51
N GLU A 316 8.10 -11.16 12.89
CA GLU A 316 8.83 -11.22 14.15
C GLU A 316 10.32 -11.39 13.90
N ASN A 317 11.13 -11.11 14.93
CA ASN A 317 12.58 -11.28 14.89
C ASN A 317 13.22 -10.62 13.66
N ILE A 318 12.76 -9.41 13.32
CA ILE A 318 13.26 -8.65 12.16
C ILE A 318 14.68 -8.18 12.46
N LEU A 319 15.64 -8.73 11.73
CA LEU A 319 17.06 -8.43 11.87
C LEU A 319 17.63 -7.96 10.52
N SER A 320 18.46 -6.91 10.55
CA SER A 320 19.20 -6.45 9.38
C SER A 320 20.67 -6.81 9.51
N SER A 321 21.23 -7.42 8.46
CA SER A 321 22.66 -7.71 8.37
C SER A 321 23.14 -7.52 6.94
N SER A 322 24.07 -6.59 6.73
CA SER A 322 24.66 -6.29 5.41
C SER A 322 23.62 -6.02 4.31
N GLY A 323 22.54 -5.32 4.66
CA GLY A 323 21.46 -4.95 3.74
C GLY A 323 20.45 -6.06 3.43
N VAL A 324 20.60 -7.24 4.03
CA VAL A 324 19.62 -8.33 3.98
C VAL A 324 18.80 -8.35 5.27
N ILE A 325 17.48 -8.43 5.13
CA ILE A 325 16.56 -8.62 6.25
C ILE A 325 16.37 -10.12 6.48
N THR A 326 16.38 -10.55 7.74
CA THR A 326 15.91 -11.87 8.17
C THR A 326 14.74 -11.68 9.12
N ALA A 327 13.63 -12.38 8.91
CA ALA A 327 12.43 -12.28 9.77
C ALA A 327 11.64 -13.59 9.81
N ASP A 328 10.87 -13.79 10.86
CA ASP A 328 9.84 -14.83 10.93
C ASP A 328 8.53 -14.26 10.38
N LEU A 329 7.96 -14.91 9.37
CA LEU A 329 6.74 -14.48 8.69
C LEU A 329 5.58 -15.37 9.12
N ASN A 330 4.68 -14.85 9.94
CA ASN A 330 3.52 -15.58 10.43
C ASN A 330 2.25 -15.09 9.72
N VAL A 331 1.42 -16.03 9.32
CA VAL A 331 0.13 -15.78 8.66
C VAL A 331 -1.03 -16.42 9.42
N GLY A 332 -0.75 -17.13 10.50
CA GLY A 332 -1.75 -17.66 11.41
C GLY A 332 -1.14 -17.87 12.79
N LEU A 333 -1.97 -18.26 13.74
CA LEU A 333 -1.48 -18.72 15.04
C LEU A 333 -0.49 -19.85 14.79
N ALA A 334 0.68 -19.75 15.42
CA ALA A 334 1.62 -20.86 15.44
C ALA A 334 0.87 -22.08 15.97
N ALA A 335 0.67 -23.09 15.11
CA ALA A 335 0.45 -24.43 15.61
C ALA A 335 1.59 -24.70 16.58
N SER A 336 1.28 -25.09 17.81
CA SER A 336 2.31 -25.56 18.73
C SER A 336 3.21 -26.52 17.96
N ILE A 337 4.52 -26.25 17.95
CA ILE A 337 5.53 -26.91 17.12
C ILE A 337 5.34 -28.43 17.12
N GLU A 338 4.60 -28.98 16.16
CA GLU A 338 4.61 -30.38 15.71
C GLU A 338 4.13 -30.42 14.24
N ASP A 339 5.09 -30.61 13.34
CA ASP A 339 5.01 -31.01 11.92
C ASP A 339 3.84 -30.54 11.03
N GLU A 340 4.20 -29.81 9.97
CA GLU A 340 3.40 -29.57 8.76
C GLU A 340 2.91 -30.89 8.14
N ASN A 341 1.70 -31.31 8.52
CA ASN A 341 0.72 -32.10 7.73
C ASN A 341 -0.41 -32.69 8.59
N THR A 342 -0.50 -32.38 9.88
CA THR A 342 -1.64 -32.82 10.67
C THR A 342 -2.69 -31.71 10.72
N ILE A 343 -3.70 -31.80 9.85
CA ILE A 343 -5.02 -31.29 10.24
C ILE A 343 -5.29 -31.91 11.62
N PRO A 344 -5.53 -31.13 12.69
CA PRO A 344 -5.73 -31.71 14.00
C PRO A 344 -6.87 -32.73 13.86
N THR A 345 -6.58 -34.00 14.09
CA THR A 345 -7.61 -35.05 14.03
C THR A 345 -8.49 -35.02 15.28
N GLN A 346 -8.16 -34.13 16.22
CA GLN A 346 -8.78 -33.97 17.51
C GLN A 346 -9.15 -32.50 17.71
N PHE A 347 -10.11 -32.28 18.59
CA PHE A 347 -10.45 -30.97 19.07
C PHE A 347 -9.25 -30.35 19.80
N GLU A 348 -9.01 -29.05 19.60
CA GLU A 348 -7.93 -28.30 20.27
C GLU A 348 -8.40 -26.88 20.61
N LEU A 349 -8.24 -26.45 21.86
CA LEU A 349 -8.33 -25.04 22.23
C LEU A 349 -6.92 -24.44 22.20
N SER A 350 -6.71 -23.33 21.51
CA SER A 350 -5.42 -22.61 21.51
C SER A 350 -5.34 -21.57 22.63
N GLN A 351 -4.13 -21.18 23.00
CA GLN A 351 -3.92 -20.05 23.90
C GLN A 351 -4.43 -18.76 23.23
N ASN A 352 -5.20 -17.95 23.96
CA ASN A 352 -5.71 -16.67 23.44
C ASN A 352 -4.52 -15.76 23.10
N TYR A 353 -4.67 -14.97 22.03
CA TYR A 353 -3.64 -14.03 21.60
C TYR A 353 -4.29 -12.68 21.27
N PRO A 354 -3.70 -11.55 21.74
CA PRO A 354 -2.57 -11.48 22.68
C PRO A 354 -2.90 -12.03 24.08
N ASN A 355 -1.88 -12.42 24.86
CA ASN A 355 -1.99 -12.75 26.29
C ASN A 355 -0.64 -12.44 27.00
N PRO A 356 -0.56 -11.43 27.88
CA PRO A 356 -1.65 -10.57 28.36
C PRO A 356 -2.28 -9.71 27.26
N PHE A 357 -3.54 -9.34 27.41
CA PHE A 357 -4.30 -8.54 26.44
C PHE A 357 -4.80 -7.22 27.04
N ASN A 358 -5.05 -6.22 26.18
CA ASN A 358 -5.63 -4.92 26.55
C ASN A 358 -6.22 -4.18 25.31
N PRO A 359 -7.53 -3.88 25.25
CA PRO A 359 -8.63 -4.51 25.98
C PRO A 359 -9.12 -5.81 25.30
N SER A 360 -8.66 -6.13 24.09
CA SER A 360 -9.19 -7.24 23.28
C SER A 360 -8.22 -8.40 23.07
N THR A 361 -8.75 -9.61 22.92
CA THR A 361 -8.03 -10.84 22.61
C THR A 361 -8.85 -11.74 21.70
N THR A 362 -8.21 -12.64 20.96
CA THR A 362 -8.91 -13.67 20.19
C THR A 362 -8.64 -15.05 20.76
N ILE A 363 -9.71 -15.82 20.92
CA ILE A 363 -9.68 -17.22 21.32
C ILE A 363 -9.88 -18.07 20.06
N ASN A 364 -8.88 -18.91 19.77
CA ASN A 364 -8.91 -19.85 18.66
C ASN A 364 -9.16 -21.27 19.17
N PHE A 365 -9.96 -22.02 18.43
CA PHE A 365 -10.09 -23.45 18.63
C PHE A 365 -10.30 -24.16 17.29
N TYR A 366 -9.92 -25.42 17.23
CA TYR A 366 -10.12 -26.29 16.08
C TYR A 366 -11.12 -27.40 16.45
N THR A 367 -12.03 -27.74 15.53
CA THR A 367 -12.91 -28.91 15.65
C THR A 367 -12.84 -29.79 14.40
N PRO A 368 -12.66 -31.12 14.52
CA PRO A 368 -12.55 -32.01 13.36
C PRO A 368 -13.88 -32.28 12.66
N THR A 369 -15.01 -31.96 13.30
CA THR A 369 -16.36 -32.14 12.76
C THR A 369 -17.24 -30.94 13.12
N ASP A 370 -18.29 -30.72 12.34
CA ASP A 370 -19.36 -29.77 12.69
C ASP A 370 -19.92 -30.10 14.10
N GLY A 371 -20.38 -29.08 14.82
CA GLY A 371 -20.93 -29.27 16.15
C GLY A 371 -21.41 -27.98 16.80
N HIS A 372 -22.09 -28.11 17.93
CA HIS A 372 -22.55 -26.97 18.72
C HIS A 372 -21.48 -26.58 19.75
N ALA A 373 -20.97 -25.36 19.68
CA ALA A 373 -19.92 -24.86 20.55
C ALA A 373 -20.45 -23.82 21.56
N LEU A 374 -20.07 -24.01 22.82
CA LEU A 374 -20.29 -23.07 23.91
C LEU A 374 -18.95 -22.58 24.45
N LEU A 375 -18.56 -21.34 24.13
CA LEU A 375 -17.36 -20.67 24.63
C LEU A 375 -17.75 -19.60 25.65
N GLN A 376 -17.24 -19.75 26.87
CA GLN A 376 -17.55 -18.86 27.99
C GLN A 376 -16.30 -18.41 28.73
N VAL A 377 -16.34 -17.19 29.22
CA VAL A 377 -15.31 -16.59 30.07
C VAL A 377 -15.74 -16.59 31.52
N TYR A 378 -14.81 -16.90 32.41
CA TYR A 378 -14.99 -17.02 33.84
C TYR A 378 -13.97 -16.16 34.59
N ASN A 379 -14.38 -15.59 35.72
CA ASN A 379 -13.45 -15.00 36.67
C ASN A 379 -12.79 -16.09 37.55
N ILE A 380 -11.81 -15.72 38.38
CA ILE A 380 -11.11 -16.66 39.29
C ILE A 380 -12.03 -17.32 40.34
N ALA A 381 -13.22 -16.77 40.58
CA ALA A 381 -14.22 -17.36 41.46
C ALA A 381 -15.12 -18.38 40.74
N GLY A 382 -14.89 -18.62 39.44
CA GLY A 382 -15.67 -19.54 38.61
C GLY A 382 -17.03 -18.99 38.17
N GLN A 383 -17.26 -17.68 38.29
CA GLN A 383 -18.47 -17.05 37.80
C GLN A 383 -18.33 -16.70 36.32
N ILE A 384 -19.37 -16.96 35.54
CA ILE A 384 -19.43 -16.56 34.13
C ILE A 384 -19.41 -15.03 34.06
N VAL A 385 -18.53 -14.52 33.21
CA VAL A 385 -18.31 -13.11 32.92
C VAL A 385 -18.96 -12.73 31.60
N LYS A 386 -18.76 -13.58 30.58
CA LYS A 386 -19.30 -13.39 29.22
C LYS A 386 -19.47 -14.74 28.53
N THR A 387 -20.55 -14.89 27.77
CA THR A 387 -20.69 -15.97 26.78
C THR A 387 -20.29 -15.41 25.42
N LEU A 388 -19.20 -15.95 24.86
CA LEU A 388 -18.63 -15.44 23.61
C LEU A 388 -19.19 -16.15 22.39
N LEU A 389 -19.57 -17.42 22.54
CA LEU A 389 -20.18 -18.24 21.51
C LEU A 389 -21.13 -19.23 22.17
N ASP A 390 -22.33 -19.36 21.61
CA ASP A 390 -23.32 -20.39 21.94
C ASP A 390 -24.08 -20.71 20.64
N GLY A 391 -23.51 -21.60 19.82
CA GLY A 391 -23.97 -21.77 18.44
C GLY A 391 -23.28 -22.89 17.67
N ASP A 392 -23.84 -23.22 16.51
CA ASP A 392 -23.28 -24.23 15.61
C ASP A 392 -22.05 -23.69 14.88
N VAL A 393 -20.99 -24.49 14.83
CA VAL A 393 -19.73 -24.21 14.13
C VAL A 393 -19.38 -25.33 13.16
N ALA A 394 -18.72 -24.97 12.06
CA ALA A 394 -18.24 -25.92 11.07
C ALA A 394 -16.92 -26.57 11.49
N ALA A 395 -16.66 -27.76 10.95
CA ALA A 395 -15.35 -28.40 10.99
C ALA A 395 -14.25 -27.45 10.49
N GLY A 396 -13.14 -27.41 11.21
CA GLY A 396 -12.02 -26.53 10.92
C GLY A 396 -11.71 -25.56 12.06
N GLN A 397 -10.99 -24.50 11.70
CA GLN A 397 -10.57 -23.45 12.62
C GLN A 397 -11.70 -22.47 12.90
N ASN A 398 -11.90 -22.11 14.17
CA ASN A 398 -12.91 -21.18 14.63
C ASN A 398 -12.28 -20.12 15.55
N LEU A 399 -12.62 -18.86 15.31
CA LEU A 399 -12.03 -17.69 15.95
C LEU A 399 -13.11 -16.87 16.64
N VAL A 400 -12.93 -16.55 17.92
CA VAL A 400 -13.89 -15.76 18.70
C VAL A 400 -13.18 -14.63 19.44
N GLN A 401 -13.55 -13.40 19.12
CA GLN A 401 -12.98 -12.20 19.74
C GLN A 401 -13.67 -11.88 21.07
N TRP A 402 -12.88 -11.40 22.03
CA TRP A 402 -13.37 -10.84 23.28
C TRP A 402 -12.72 -9.49 23.54
N ASP A 403 -13.55 -8.50 23.85
CA ASP A 403 -13.25 -7.09 24.11
C ASP A 403 -13.03 -6.76 25.60
N GLY A 404 -12.91 -7.78 26.46
CA GLY A 404 -12.75 -7.58 27.90
C GLY A 404 -14.00 -7.03 28.61
N THR A 405 -15.19 -7.19 28.02
CA THR A 405 -16.47 -6.79 28.65
C THR A 405 -17.27 -7.98 29.17
N THR A 406 -18.29 -7.69 29.97
CA THR A 406 -19.33 -8.63 30.43
C THR A 406 -20.46 -8.77 29.41
N ASP A 407 -21.40 -9.70 29.60
CA ASP A 407 -22.62 -9.82 28.79
C ASP A 407 -23.47 -8.52 28.77
N ASN A 408 -23.34 -7.66 29.79
CA ASN A 408 -24.03 -6.38 29.86
C ASN A 408 -23.23 -5.21 29.23
N GLY A 409 -22.10 -5.50 28.57
CA GLY A 409 -21.23 -4.50 27.94
C GLY A 409 -20.34 -3.72 28.91
N ASN A 410 -20.39 -4.01 30.22
CA ASN A 410 -19.50 -3.36 31.20
C ASN A 410 -18.09 -3.92 31.10
N GLU A 411 -17.09 -3.06 31.17
CA GLU A 411 -15.69 -3.47 31.27
C GLU A 411 -15.39 -4.24 32.55
N ILE A 412 -14.42 -5.16 32.47
CA ILE A 412 -13.92 -5.90 33.63
C ILE A 412 -12.58 -5.32 34.14
N ALA A 413 -12.17 -5.70 35.34
CA ALA A 413 -10.91 -5.24 35.94
C ALA A 413 -9.70 -6.01 35.41
N SER A 414 -8.51 -5.41 35.44
CA SER A 414 -7.26 -6.15 35.15
C SER A 414 -7.12 -7.35 36.08
N GLY A 415 -6.69 -8.48 35.55
CA GLY A 415 -6.62 -9.71 36.32
C GLY A 415 -6.57 -10.96 35.46
N ILE A 416 -6.62 -12.10 36.14
CA ILE A 416 -6.62 -13.41 35.52
C ILE A 416 -8.06 -13.84 35.27
N TYR A 417 -8.32 -14.33 34.06
CA TYR A 417 -9.58 -14.92 33.64
C TYR A 417 -9.33 -16.32 33.07
N LEU A 418 -10.37 -17.13 33.06
CA LEU A 418 -10.38 -18.45 32.41
C LEU A 418 -11.37 -18.41 31.27
N TYR A 419 -11.06 -19.03 30.15
CA TYR A 419 -12.05 -19.30 29.11
C TYR A 419 -12.15 -20.80 28.91
N ARG A 420 -13.39 -21.28 28.76
CA ARG A 420 -13.72 -22.67 28.56
C ARG A 420 -14.61 -22.80 27.34
N ILE A 421 -14.26 -23.74 26.48
CA ILE A 421 -15.12 -24.16 25.38
C ILE A 421 -15.61 -25.58 25.63
N ALA A 422 -16.86 -25.83 25.27
CA ALA A 422 -17.44 -27.16 25.14
C ALA A 422 -17.98 -27.32 23.71
N ILE A 423 -17.61 -28.41 23.04
CA ILE A 423 -18.13 -28.77 21.72
C ILE A 423 -18.24 -30.28 21.61
N ASN A 424 -19.42 -30.77 21.23
CA ASN A 424 -19.75 -32.19 21.25
C ASN A 424 -19.43 -32.81 22.63
N ASP A 425 -18.62 -33.87 22.69
CA ASP A 425 -18.19 -34.52 23.94
C ASP A 425 -16.87 -33.94 24.52
N ASN A 426 -16.27 -32.93 23.87
CA ASN A 426 -15.00 -32.34 24.28
C ASN A 426 -15.19 -31.05 25.05
N SER A 427 -14.32 -30.80 26.03
CA SER A 427 -14.22 -29.48 26.66
C SER A 427 -12.80 -29.18 27.10
N GLU A 428 -12.33 -27.96 26.85
CA GLU A 428 -11.02 -27.48 27.28
C GLU A 428 -11.12 -26.13 27.95
N THR A 429 -10.17 -25.82 28.83
CA THR A 429 -10.09 -24.57 29.57
C THR A 429 -8.67 -24.04 29.55
N LYS A 430 -8.53 -22.74 29.29
CA LYS A 430 -7.25 -22.04 29.35
C LYS A 430 -7.37 -20.73 30.12
N LYS A 431 -6.21 -20.19 30.48
CA LYS A 431 -6.07 -18.98 31.30
C LYS A 431 -5.65 -17.81 30.42
N MET A 432 -6.23 -16.65 30.65
CA MET A 432 -5.85 -15.38 30.03
C MET A 432 -5.63 -14.29 31.08
N THR A 433 -4.87 -13.25 30.72
CA THR A 433 -4.52 -12.14 31.61
C THR A 433 -4.92 -10.83 30.94
N LEU A 434 -5.85 -10.09 31.54
CA LEU A 434 -6.18 -8.72 31.14
C LEU A 434 -5.28 -7.75 31.91
N ILE A 435 -4.63 -6.84 31.20
CA ILE A 435 -3.90 -5.71 31.78
C ILE A 435 -4.60 -4.43 31.31
N LYS A 436 -4.74 -3.44 32.18
CA LYS A 436 -5.23 -2.10 31.83
C LYS A 436 -4.20 -1.07 32.22
#